data_AF-A0A856MLK6-F1
#
_entry.id   AF-A0A856MLK6-F1
#
_cell.length_a   1.000
_cell.length_b   1.000
_cell.length_c   1.000
_cell.angle_alpha   90.00
_cell.angle_beta   90.00
_cell.angle_gamma   90.00
#
_symmetry.space_group_name_H-M   'P 1'
#
loop_
_entity.id
_entity.type
_entity.pdbx_description
1 polymer ?
#
loop_
_entity_poly.entity_id
_entity_poly.type
_entity_poly.pdbx_seq_one_letter_code
_entity_poly.pdbx_strand_id
1 'polypeptide(L)'
;MPKLLLVTVGGSFQPIVTAIHTLQPERIIFIASDGDKGSKSQVIGEGTPCEVRRGSEVIDRLPNIPAQVGLGDRFQPERDLILIQNPDDLSECYLKIHQCIRHLQQQAPDDEILADYTGGTKTLSAALVLAAVDNGISLYLTIATSRENLVKVERGEATRLVDTSFRNHTKLPWF
;
A
#
# COMPACT_ATOMS: atom_id res chain seq x y z
N MET A 1 -10.62 15.35 -9.43
CA MET A 1 -10.03 14.16 -10.07
C MET A 1 -10.20 13.02 -9.08
N PRO A 2 -10.83 11.90 -9.48
CA PRO A 2 -10.93 10.71 -8.64
C PRO A 2 -9.53 10.26 -8.20
N LYS A 3 -9.40 9.84 -6.94
CA LYS A 3 -8.15 9.33 -6.40
C LYS A 3 -8.15 7.81 -6.40
N LEU A 4 -7.13 7.20 -6.98
CA LEU A 4 -6.89 5.77 -6.93
C LEU A 4 -5.62 5.48 -6.14
N LEU A 5 -5.71 4.62 -5.14
CA LEU A 5 -4.56 4.24 -4.31
C LEU A 5 -4.08 2.82 -4.65
N LEU A 6 -2.83 2.68 -5.10
CA LEU A 6 -2.12 1.41 -5.05
C LEU A 6 -1.43 1.30 -3.70
N VAL A 7 -1.64 0.19 -2.98
CA VAL A 7 -1.03 -0.01 -1.65
C VAL A 7 -0.51 -1.42 -1.45
N THR A 8 0.73 -1.54 -0.98
CA THR A 8 1.33 -2.83 -0.64
C THR A 8 0.87 -3.32 0.72
N VAL A 9 0.53 -4.60 0.82
CA VAL A 9 0.02 -5.23 2.04
C VAL A 9 1.09 -6.13 2.65
N GLY A 10 1.45 -5.85 3.90
CA GLY A 10 2.38 -6.68 4.71
C GLY A 10 1.70 -7.27 5.93
N GLY A 11 2.49 -7.76 6.89
CA GLY A 11 1.97 -8.39 8.11
C GLY A 11 1.34 -7.45 9.14
N SER A 12 1.23 -6.15 8.84
CA SER A 12 0.51 -5.18 9.67
C SER A 12 -0.44 -4.40 8.78
N PHE A 13 -1.72 -4.38 9.15
CA PHE A 13 -2.78 -3.76 8.38
C PHE A 13 -3.04 -2.30 8.78
N GLN A 14 -2.69 -1.94 10.02
CA GLN A 14 -3.01 -0.64 10.63
C GLN A 14 -2.47 0.54 9.80
N PRO A 15 -1.21 0.53 9.31
CA PRO A 15 -0.70 1.64 8.51
C PRO A 15 -1.44 1.80 7.17
N ILE A 16 -1.97 0.71 6.62
CA ILE A 16 -2.74 0.72 5.37
C ILE A 16 -4.11 1.35 5.60
N VAL A 17 -4.77 1.00 6.72
CA VAL A 17 -6.02 1.64 7.15
C VAL A 17 -5.81 3.14 7.39
N THR A 18 -4.73 3.52 8.06
CA THR A 18 -4.35 4.93 8.26
C THR A 18 -4.12 5.66 6.92
N ALA A 19 -3.41 5.04 5.97
CA ALA A 19 -3.20 5.61 4.64
C ALA A 19 -4.51 5.83 3.89
N ILE A 20 -5.42 4.85 3.91
CA ILE A 20 -6.74 4.94 3.26
C ILE A 20 -7.56 6.08 3.87
N HIS A 21 -7.62 6.17 5.21
CA HIS A 21 -8.36 7.25 5.87
C HIS A 21 -7.72 8.62 5.65
N THR A 22 -6.41 8.72 5.54
CA THR A 22 -5.72 9.99 5.31
C THR A 22 -5.90 10.46 3.86
N LEU A 23 -5.74 9.56 2.89
CA LEU A 23 -5.74 9.89 1.47
C LEU A 23 -7.15 9.94 0.87
N GLN A 24 -8.14 9.29 1.50
CA GLN A 24 -9.53 9.22 1.02
C GLN A 24 -9.62 8.88 -0.48
N PRO A 25 -9.04 7.76 -0.95
CA PRO A 25 -9.16 7.34 -2.33
C PRO A 25 -10.58 6.84 -2.63
N GLU A 26 -11.04 7.03 -3.87
CA GLU A 26 -12.32 6.51 -4.35
C GLU A 26 -12.22 5.02 -4.72
N ARG A 27 -11.04 4.59 -5.17
CA ARG A 27 -10.72 3.20 -5.50
C ARG A 27 -9.36 2.81 -4.93
N ILE A 28 -9.24 1.58 -4.47
CA ILE A 28 -8.00 1.04 -3.90
C ILE A 28 -7.65 -0.24 -4.63
N ILE A 29 -6.38 -0.39 -4.99
CA ILE A 29 -5.80 -1.62 -5.52
C ILE A 29 -4.80 -2.13 -4.49
N PHE A 30 -5.12 -3.26 -3.88
CA PHE A 30 -4.25 -3.92 -2.92
C PHE A 30 -3.22 -4.77 -3.65
N ILE A 31 -1.97 -4.70 -3.22
CA ILE A 31 -0.89 -5.54 -3.72
C ILE A 31 -0.47 -6.46 -2.58
N ALA A 32 -0.83 -7.74 -2.68
CA ALA A 32 -0.62 -8.70 -1.60
C ALA A 32 0.13 -9.93 -2.10
N SER A 33 0.88 -10.57 -1.20
CA SER A 33 1.54 -11.83 -1.48
C SER A 33 0.61 -13.01 -1.24
N ASP A 34 0.78 -14.05 -2.06
CA ASP A 34 0.10 -15.33 -1.92
C ASP A 34 0.81 -16.27 -0.94
N GLY A 35 0.21 -17.45 -0.73
CA GLY A 35 0.72 -18.51 0.14
C GLY A 35 0.32 -18.35 1.61
N ASP A 36 0.65 -19.36 2.42
CA ASP A 36 0.20 -19.48 3.82
C ASP A 36 0.72 -18.35 4.73
N LYS A 37 1.87 -17.77 4.36
CA LYS A 37 2.47 -16.61 5.04
C LYS A 37 2.27 -15.30 4.25
N GLY A 38 1.48 -15.36 3.19
CA GLY A 38 1.17 -14.23 2.33
C GLY A 38 0.21 -13.25 3.01
N SER A 39 0.18 -12.01 2.51
CA SER A 39 -0.73 -10.98 3.02
C SER A 39 -2.12 -11.01 2.39
N LYS A 40 -2.39 -11.93 1.44
CA LYS A 40 -3.70 -12.10 0.76
C LYS A 40 -4.88 -12.19 1.74
N SER A 41 -4.71 -12.91 2.85
CA SER A 41 -5.76 -13.07 3.87
C SER A 41 -6.20 -11.75 4.49
N GLN A 42 -5.32 -10.76 4.61
CA GLN A 42 -5.70 -9.43 5.12
C GLN A 42 -6.56 -8.64 4.14
N VAL A 43 -6.63 -9.05 2.87
CA VAL A 43 -7.45 -8.38 1.83
C VAL A 43 -8.76 -9.13 1.60
N ILE A 44 -8.68 -10.45 1.37
CA ILE A 44 -9.84 -11.27 0.97
C ILE A 44 -10.16 -12.41 1.94
N GLY A 45 -9.45 -12.51 3.07
CA GLY A 45 -9.74 -13.50 4.09
C GLY A 45 -11.09 -13.25 4.74
N GLU A 46 -11.82 -14.33 5.01
CA GLU A 46 -13.11 -14.30 5.70
C GLU A 46 -12.93 -14.14 7.23
N GLY A 47 -14.00 -13.72 7.91
CA GLY A 47 -14.00 -13.56 9.36
C GLY A 47 -13.10 -12.40 9.81
N THR A 48 -12.09 -12.70 10.63
CA THR A 48 -11.20 -11.69 11.23
C THR A 48 -9.70 -12.00 11.02
N PRO A 49 -9.22 -11.93 9.76
CA PRO A 49 -7.85 -12.30 9.41
C PRO A 49 -6.79 -11.28 9.87
N CYS A 50 -7.19 -10.04 10.19
CA CYS A 50 -6.27 -8.99 10.59
C CYS A 50 -5.96 -9.10 12.09
N GLU A 51 -4.75 -9.51 12.44
CA GLU A 51 -4.33 -9.72 13.83
C GLU A 51 -3.71 -8.44 14.42
N VAL A 52 -4.23 -7.97 15.56
CA VAL A 52 -3.59 -6.93 16.36
C VAL A 52 -2.63 -7.63 17.33
N ARG A 53 -1.34 -7.32 17.22
CA ARG A 53 -0.30 -7.94 18.04
C ARG A 53 0.33 -6.99 19.04
N ARG A 54 0.65 -7.51 20.23
CA ARG A 54 1.56 -6.89 21.20
C ARG A 54 2.73 -7.83 21.42
N GLY A 55 3.84 -7.57 20.73
CA GLY A 55 4.95 -8.54 20.65
C GLY A 55 4.51 -9.79 19.89
N SER A 56 4.67 -10.96 20.49
CA SER A 56 4.26 -12.24 19.89
C SER A 56 2.78 -12.57 20.13
N GLU A 57 2.11 -11.89 21.05
CA GLU A 57 0.73 -12.18 21.45
C GLU A 57 -0.29 -11.49 20.52
N VAL A 58 -1.30 -12.24 20.07
CA VAL A 58 -2.46 -11.70 19.37
C VAL A 58 -3.47 -11.26 20.42
N ILE A 59 -3.71 -9.95 20.50
CA ILE A 59 -4.59 -9.34 21.50
C ILE A 59 -5.98 -9.02 20.95
N ASP A 60 -6.13 -8.96 19.62
CA ASP A 60 -7.40 -8.74 18.95
C ASP A 60 -7.35 -9.25 17.51
N ARG A 61 -8.53 -9.45 16.90
CA ARG A 61 -8.69 -9.84 15.50
C ARG A 61 -9.79 -9.02 14.86
N LEU A 62 -9.47 -8.37 13.74
CA LEU A 62 -10.38 -7.53 12.98
C LEU A 62 -10.67 -8.13 11.60
N PRO A 63 -11.79 -7.73 10.96
CA PRO A 63 -12.09 -8.10 9.57
C PRO A 63 -10.97 -7.76 8.59
N ASN A 64 -11.06 -8.24 7.34
CA ASN A 64 -10.13 -7.83 6.30
C ASN A 64 -10.16 -6.30 6.05
N ILE A 65 -9.10 -5.77 5.43
CA ILE A 65 -8.91 -4.33 5.23
C ILE A 65 -10.10 -3.69 4.46
N PRO A 66 -10.59 -4.27 3.33
CA PRO A 66 -11.76 -3.75 2.63
C PRO A 66 -13.01 -3.59 3.52
N ALA A 67 -13.26 -4.55 4.41
CA ALA A 67 -14.36 -4.48 5.36
C ALA A 67 -14.13 -3.40 6.43
N GLN A 68 -12.91 -3.29 6.98
CA GLN A 68 -12.57 -2.28 7.98
C GLN A 68 -12.76 -0.84 7.46
N VAL A 69 -12.44 -0.59 6.20
CA VAL A 69 -12.56 0.74 5.57
C VAL A 69 -13.89 0.95 4.83
N GLY A 70 -14.84 0.03 4.94
CA GLY A 70 -16.19 0.18 4.42
C GLY A 70 -16.27 0.26 2.89
N LEU A 71 -15.48 -0.56 2.17
CA LEU A 71 -15.54 -0.59 0.71
C LEU A 71 -16.83 -1.25 0.19
N GLY A 72 -17.28 -2.33 0.85
CA GLY A 72 -18.46 -3.10 0.42
C GLY A 72 -18.34 -3.52 -1.05
N ASP A 73 -19.42 -3.37 -1.81
CA ASP A 73 -19.50 -3.76 -3.24
C ASP A 73 -18.58 -2.94 -4.16
N ARG A 74 -17.99 -1.84 -3.65
CA ARG A 74 -17.00 -1.06 -4.42
C ARG A 74 -15.68 -1.80 -4.60
N PHE A 75 -15.37 -2.75 -3.72
CA PHE A 75 -14.18 -3.59 -3.84
C PHE A 75 -14.51 -4.90 -4.57
N GLN A 76 -13.78 -5.15 -5.64
CA GLN A 76 -13.91 -6.38 -6.43
C GLN A 76 -12.53 -7.04 -6.56
N PRO A 77 -12.27 -8.20 -5.93
CA PRO A 77 -10.94 -8.82 -5.93
C PRO A 77 -10.31 -9.00 -7.32
N GLU A 78 -11.10 -9.39 -8.31
CA GLU A 78 -10.63 -9.62 -9.69
C GLU A 78 -10.11 -8.33 -10.35
N ARG A 79 -10.55 -7.18 -9.84
CA ARG A 79 -10.26 -5.85 -10.36
C ARG A 79 -9.27 -5.07 -9.48
N ASP A 80 -9.29 -5.33 -8.17
CA ASP A 80 -8.71 -4.48 -7.13
C ASP A 80 -7.67 -5.20 -6.26
N LEU A 81 -7.26 -6.42 -6.65
CA LEU A 81 -6.18 -7.16 -6.00
C LEU A 81 -5.15 -7.61 -7.02
N ILE A 82 -3.92 -7.14 -6.86
CA ILE A 82 -2.74 -7.70 -7.51
C ILE A 82 -2.15 -8.76 -6.59
N LEU A 83 -2.26 -10.02 -6.99
CA LEU A 83 -1.69 -11.14 -6.24
C LEU A 83 -0.28 -11.47 -6.74
N ILE A 84 0.70 -11.38 -5.84
CA ILE A 84 2.11 -11.68 -6.07
C ILE A 84 2.41 -13.08 -5.56
N GLN A 85 2.93 -13.95 -6.43
CA GLN A 85 3.21 -15.35 -6.10
C GLN A 85 4.51 -15.46 -5.29
N ASN A 86 5.57 -14.77 -5.73
CA ASN A 86 6.82 -14.67 -4.99
C ASN A 86 7.14 -13.20 -4.64
N PRO A 87 6.84 -12.75 -3.40
CA PRO A 87 7.09 -11.36 -3.00
C PRO A 87 8.58 -11.00 -2.84
N ASP A 88 9.49 -11.96 -2.98
CA ASP A 88 10.94 -11.73 -3.01
C ASP A 88 11.49 -11.69 -4.45
N ASP A 89 10.65 -11.94 -5.47
CA ASP A 89 10.99 -11.71 -6.88
C ASP A 89 10.67 -10.27 -7.28
N LEU A 90 11.70 -9.44 -7.38
CA LEU A 90 11.58 -8.05 -7.78
C LEU A 90 10.96 -7.88 -9.18
N SER A 91 11.29 -8.77 -10.12
CA SER A 91 10.82 -8.69 -11.51
C SER A 91 9.33 -8.95 -11.58
N GLU A 92 8.85 -9.99 -10.89
CA GLU A 92 7.43 -10.29 -10.79
C GLU A 92 6.66 -9.11 -10.20
N CYS A 93 7.14 -8.61 -9.05
CA CYS A 93 6.51 -7.49 -8.35
C CYS A 93 6.44 -6.24 -9.25
N TYR A 94 7.57 -5.84 -9.83
CA TYR A 94 7.66 -4.63 -10.64
C TYR A 94 6.78 -4.73 -11.89
N LEU A 95 6.87 -5.82 -12.65
CA LEU A 95 6.15 -5.95 -13.91
C LEU A 95 4.63 -5.92 -13.71
N LYS A 96 4.11 -6.62 -12.69
CA LYS A 96 2.67 -6.63 -12.39
C LYS A 96 2.17 -5.24 -11.97
N ILE A 97 2.91 -4.56 -11.09
CA ILE A 97 2.54 -3.21 -10.63
C ILE A 97 2.63 -2.21 -11.79
N HIS A 98 3.72 -2.23 -12.56
CA HIS A 98 3.95 -1.33 -13.69
C HIS A 98 2.85 -1.50 -14.75
N GLN A 99 2.50 -2.73 -15.11
CA GLN A 99 1.43 -3.01 -16.07
C GLN A 99 0.08 -2.48 -15.59
N CYS A 100 -0.24 -2.64 -14.30
CA CYS A 100 -1.46 -2.10 -13.70
C CYS A 100 -1.49 -0.57 -13.79
N ILE A 101 -0.41 0.12 -13.40
CA ILE A 101 -0.34 1.59 -13.48
C ILE A 101 -0.54 2.07 -14.93
N ARG A 102 0.15 1.46 -15.90
CA ARG A 102 0.01 1.81 -17.32
C ARG A 102 -1.42 1.63 -17.83
N HIS A 103 -2.08 0.55 -17.43
CA HIS A 103 -3.46 0.28 -17.78
C HIS A 103 -4.42 1.35 -17.22
N LEU A 104 -4.26 1.71 -15.95
CA LEU A 104 -5.07 2.75 -15.31
C LEU A 104 -4.89 4.12 -15.97
N GLN A 105 -3.64 4.51 -16.23
CA GLN A 105 -3.32 5.76 -16.93
C GLN A 105 -3.93 5.83 -18.34
N GLN A 106 -4.06 4.69 -19.02
CA GLN A 106 -4.69 4.62 -20.35
C GLN A 106 -6.21 4.68 -20.29
N GLN A 107 -6.82 4.08 -19.27
CA GLN A 107 -8.28 4.02 -19.11
C GLN A 107 -8.87 5.33 -18.59
N ALA A 108 -8.18 5.99 -17.65
CA ALA A 108 -8.62 7.24 -17.04
C ALA A 108 -7.42 8.18 -16.86
N PRO A 109 -7.02 8.90 -17.93
CA PRO A 109 -5.85 9.79 -17.89
C PRO A 109 -5.94 10.93 -16.87
N ASP A 110 -7.17 11.31 -16.49
CA ASP A 110 -7.44 12.39 -15.55
C ASP A 110 -7.52 11.93 -14.08
N ASP A 111 -7.46 10.61 -13.81
CA ASP A 111 -7.47 10.08 -12.45
C ASP A 111 -6.12 10.31 -11.76
N GLU A 112 -6.18 10.73 -10.50
CA GLU A 112 -4.99 10.90 -9.68
C GLU A 112 -4.60 9.55 -9.08
N ILE A 113 -3.53 8.96 -9.58
CA ILE A 113 -2.98 7.71 -9.04
C ILE A 113 -1.98 8.05 -7.93
N LEU A 114 -2.16 7.40 -6.78
CA LEU A 114 -1.33 7.49 -5.59
C LEU A 114 -0.74 6.10 -5.30
N ALA A 115 0.48 6.04 -4.76
CA ALA A 115 1.11 4.80 -4.34
C ALA A 115 1.58 4.90 -2.88
N ASP A 116 1.15 3.97 -2.02
CA ASP A 116 1.64 3.85 -0.64
C ASP A 116 2.39 2.53 -0.47
N TYR A 117 3.67 2.62 -0.10
CA TYR A 117 4.58 1.47 0.01
C TYR A 117 4.89 1.09 1.47
N THR A 118 4.05 1.51 2.41
CA THR A 118 4.28 1.30 3.85
C THR A 118 4.37 -0.17 4.23
N GLY A 119 3.48 -0.99 3.67
CA GLY A 119 3.41 -2.41 3.92
C GLY A 119 4.21 -3.24 2.89
N GLY A 120 4.18 -4.55 3.07
CA GLY A 120 4.79 -5.51 2.16
C GLY A 120 6.20 -5.95 2.58
N THR A 121 6.76 -6.90 1.83
CA THR A 121 8.19 -7.23 1.93
C THR A 121 9.02 -6.06 1.40
N LYS A 122 10.31 -6.01 1.76
CA LYS A 122 11.22 -4.97 1.25
C LYS A 122 11.25 -4.94 -0.28
N THR A 123 11.26 -6.12 -0.90
CA THR A 123 11.24 -6.28 -2.35
C THR A 123 9.94 -5.76 -2.95
N LEU A 124 8.77 -6.07 -2.35
CA LEU A 124 7.48 -5.61 -2.83
C LEU A 124 7.34 -4.07 -2.70
N SER A 125 7.77 -3.50 -1.57
CA SER A 125 7.81 -2.04 -1.39
C SER A 125 8.74 -1.38 -2.40
N ALA A 126 9.93 -1.93 -2.64
CA ALA A 126 10.87 -1.42 -3.63
C ALA A 126 10.29 -1.48 -5.05
N ALA A 127 9.60 -2.56 -5.41
CA ALA A 127 8.93 -2.70 -6.69
C ALA A 127 7.86 -1.63 -6.92
N LEU A 128 7.02 -1.34 -5.91
CA LEU A 128 6.02 -0.27 -6.00
C LEU A 128 6.69 1.10 -6.14
N VAL A 129 7.75 1.37 -5.38
CA VAL A 129 8.51 2.62 -5.50
C VAL A 129 9.08 2.79 -6.90
N LEU A 130 9.74 1.76 -7.46
CA LEU A 130 10.29 1.79 -8.82
C LEU A 130 9.20 2.03 -9.85
N ALA A 131 8.13 1.23 -9.82
CA ALA A 131 7.04 1.36 -10.79
C ALA A 131 6.33 2.72 -10.69
N ALA A 132 6.13 3.25 -9.48
CA ALA A 132 5.57 4.57 -9.28
C ALA A 132 6.52 5.67 -9.81
N VAL A 133 7.83 5.52 -9.60
CA VAL A 133 8.84 6.44 -10.09
C VAL A 133 8.87 6.52 -11.60
N ASP A 134 8.93 5.37 -12.26
CA ASP A 134 9.00 5.28 -13.72
C ASP A 134 7.74 5.81 -14.41
N ASN A 135 6.60 5.78 -13.72
CA ASN A 135 5.31 6.23 -14.25
C ASN A 135 4.88 7.63 -13.79
N GLY A 136 5.73 8.36 -13.05
CA GLY A 136 5.38 9.72 -12.61
C GLY A 136 4.37 9.78 -11.46
N ILE A 137 4.16 8.69 -10.73
CA ILE A 137 3.15 8.58 -9.66
C ILE A 137 3.67 9.13 -8.33
N SER A 138 2.77 9.77 -7.58
CA SER A 138 3.02 10.29 -6.22
C SER A 138 3.17 9.15 -5.21
N LEU A 139 4.21 9.22 -4.39
CA LEU A 139 4.53 8.20 -3.39
C LEU A 139 4.19 8.67 -1.98
N TYR A 140 3.64 7.77 -1.17
CA TYR A 140 3.28 8.00 0.22
C TYR A 140 3.87 6.92 1.13
N LEU A 141 4.11 7.31 2.37
CA LEU A 141 4.59 6.42 3.43
C LEU A 141 3.90 6.79 4.74
N THR A 142 3.37 5.78 5.42
CA THR A 142 2.78 5.89 6.75
C THR A 142 3.81 5.48 7.79
N ILE A 143 4.18 6.42 8.66
CA ILE A 143 5.19 6.20 9.70
C ILE A 143 4.56 6.27 11.08
N ALA A 144 5.12 5.50 12.01
CA ALA A 144 4.82 5.67 13.42
C ALA A 144 5.25 7.08 13.86
N THR A 145 4.36 7.74 14.59
CA THR A 145 4.64 9.01 15.26
C THR A 145 4.54 8.79 16.76
N SER A 146 5.52 9.31 17.48
CA SER A 146 5.43 9.48 18.93
C SER A 146 5.15 10.95 19.21
N ARG A 147 4.08 11.22 19.96
CA ARG A 147 4.00 12.48 20.72
C ARG A 147 4.46 12.16 22.14
N GLU A 148 5.62 12.68 22.51
CA GLU A 148 6.06 12.66 23.90
C GLU A 148 5.33 13.77 24.66
N ASN A 149 4.31 13.40 25.44
CA ASN A 149 3.83 14.24 26.53
C ASN A 149 4.44 13.70 27.83
N LEU A 150 4.76 14.59 28.77
CA LEU A 150 5.40 14.31 30.08
C LEU A 150 4.64 13.27 30.95
N VAL A 151 3.44 12.85 30.53
CA VAL A 151 2.54 11.94 31.24
C VAL A 151 2.38 10.59 30.52
N LYS A 152 2.52 10.54 29.18
CA LYS A 152 2.30 9.31 28.38
C LYS A 152 2.80 9.48 26.93
N VAL A 153 3.40 8.43 26.37
CA VAL A 153 3.67 8.33 24.93
C VAL A 153 2.39 7.86 24.24
N GLU A 154 1.77 8.73 23.44
CA GLU A 154 0.73 8.31 22.50
C GLU A 154 1.40 7.83 21.21
N ARG A 155 1.18 6.55 20.88
CA ARG A 155 1.58 5.99 19.59
C ARG A 155 0.50 6.33 18.57
N GLY A 156 0.87 7.10 17.55
CA GLY A 156 0.02 7.38 16.40
C GLY A 156 0.71 7.00 15.09
N GLU A 157 0.02 7.15 13.98
CA GLU A 157 0.55 6.95 12.63
C GLU A 157 0.27 8.21 11.80
N ALA A 158 1.16 8.53 10.85
CA ALA A 158 0.95 9.64 9.93
C ALA A 158 1.40 9.26 8.52
N THR A 159 0.50 9.40 7.55
CA THR A 159 0.79 9.23 6.12
C THR A 159 1.38 10.52 5.56
N ARG A 160 2.52 10.42 4.87
CA ARG A 160 3.27 11.55 4.33
C ARG A 160 3.59 11.35 2.86
N LEU A 161 3.51 12.43 2.09
CA LEU A 161 4.03 12.48 0.73
C LEU A 161 5.56 12.36 0.77
N VAL A 162 6.11 11.56 -0.15
CA VAL A 162 7.53 11.34 -0.31
C VAL A 162 8.06 12.27 -1.40
N ASP A 163 9.13 12.99 -1.08
CA ASP A 163 9.81 13.84 -2.06
C ASP A 163 10.45 12.97 -3.15
N THR A 164 9.97 13.15 -4.37
CA THR A 164 10.46 12.47 -5.57
C THR A 164 11.09 13.43 -6.57
N SER A 165 11.40 14.66 -6.15
CA SER A 165 12.04 15.69 -6.98
C SER A 165 13.39 15.26 -7.55
N PHE A 166 14.06 14.27 -6.94
CA PHE A 166 15.28 13.63 -7.45
C PHE A 166 15.14 13.14 -8.91
N ARG A 167 13.93 12.85 -9.38
CA ARG A 167 13.65 12.50 -10.79
C ARG A 167 14.07 13.62 -11.75
N ASN A 168 13.92 14.88 -11.33
CA ASN A 168 14.28 16.06 -12.14
C ASN A 168 15.79 16.30 -12.18
N HIS A 169 16.56 15.66 -11.28
CA HIS A 169 18.02 15.79 -11.22
C HIS A 169 18.77 14.83 -12.17
N THR A 170 18.05 13.99 -12.94
CA THR A 170 18.63 13.02 -13.89
C THR A 170 19.22 13.62 -15.17
N LYS A 171 19.22 14.95 -15.33
CA LYS A 171 19.97 15.66 -16.40
C LYS A 171 21.42 15.99 -16.04
N LEU A 172 21.98 15.41 -14.98
CA LEU A 172 23.41 15.49 -14.74
C LEU A 172 24.09 14.32 -15.45
N PRO A 173 24.88 14.57 -16.52
CA PRO A 173 25.63 13.50 -17.17
C PRO A 173 26.63 12.95 -16.15
N TRP A 174 26.56 11.65 -15.90
CA TRP A 174 27.52 10.97 -15.04
C TRP A 174 28.84 10.65 -15.73
N PHE A 175 29.08 11.10 -16.98
CA PHE A 175 30.37 11.14 -17.66
C PHE A 175 30.37 12.22 -18.75
#